data_AF-A0A7X1IQN5-F1
#
_entry.id   AF-A0A7X1IQN5-F1
#
_cell.length_a   1.000
_cell.length_b   1.000
_cell.length_c   1.000
_cell.angle_alpha   90.00
_cell.angle_beta   90.00
_cell.angle_gamma   90.00
#
_symmetry.space_group_name_H-M   'P 1'
#
loop_
_entity.id
_entity.type
_entity.pdbx_description
1 polymer ?
#
loop_
_entity_poly.entity_id
_entity_poly.type
_entity_poly.pdbx_seq_one_letter_code
_entity_poly.pdbx_strand_id
1 'polypeptide(L)'
;MEEWRALVAAEQEVARCRAEVNQLPSRVDLLAKALSSGSAWDRSAALDFLHLFPEDVPKLLGLLIDVSMSTGWVLPACETIRAARQEIDQSQFARVALECLSGGEVDDYLRLADVLVEVEAWEALGAVIGKAAESGDPEIREVSRSFAESHGGKLP
;
A
#
# COMPACT_ATOMS: atom_id res chain seq x y z
N MET A 1 -3.80 -27.52 -27.37
CA MET A 1 -4.87 -26.64 -27.91
C MET A 1 -6.09 -26.58 -27.00
N GLU A 2 -6.52 -27.70 -26.42
CA GLU A 2 -7.67 -27.74 -25.49
C GLU A 2 -7.39 -26.98 -24.18
N GLU A 3 -6.22 -27.20 -23.55
CA GLU A 3 -5.79 -26.49 -22.33
C GLU A 3 -5.75 -24.96 -22.51
N TRP A 4 -5.26 -24.50 -23.67
CA TRP A 4 -5.25 -23.07 -24.00
C TRP A 4 -6.66 -22.48 -24.11
N ARG A 5 -7.62 -23.22 -24.70
CA ARG A 5 -9.02 -22.77 -24.77
C ARG A 5 -9.67 -22.76 -23.39
N ALA A 6 -9.36 -23.73 -22.53
CA ALA A 6 -9.82 -23.76 -21.15
C ALA A 6 -9.30 -22.56 -20.36
N LEU A 7 -8.02 -22.21 -20.52
CA LEU A 7 -7.42 -21.01 -19.92
C LEU A 7 -8.12 -19.74 -20.40
N VAL A 8 -8.32 -19.57 -21.71
CA VAL A 8 -9.02 -18.40 -22.26
C VAL A 8 -10.45 -18.29 -21.73
N ALA A 9 -11.17 -19.41 -21.59
CA ALA A 9 -12.52 -19.41 -21.01
C ALA A 9 -12.51 -19.01 -19.53
N ALA A 10 -11.53 -19.47 -18.75
CA ALA A 10 -11.35 -19.07 -17.36
C ALA A 10 -11.04 -17.57 -17.23
N GLU A 11 -10.16 -17.02 -18.07
CA GLU A 11 -9.84 -15.58 -18.09
C GLU A 11 -11.07 -14.73 -18.45
N GLN A 12 -11.91 -15.18 -19.40
CA GLN A 12 -13.16 -14.50 -19.73
C GLN A 12 -14.13 -14.48 -18.55
N GLU A 13 -14.24 -15.59 -17.83
CA GLU A 13 -15.09 -15.68 -16.66
C GLU A 13 -14.57 -14.80 -15.51
N VAL A 14 -13.26 -14.76 -15.30
CA VAL A 14 -12.62 -13.83 -14.35
C VAL A 14 -12.91 -12.39 -14.73
N ALA A 15 -12.76 -12.02 -16.01
CA ALA A 15 -13.06 -10.68 -16.50
C ALA A 15 -14.54 -10.30 -16.28
N ARG A 16 -15.47 -11.24 -16.51
CA ARG A 16 -16.91 -11.05 -16.23
C ARG A 16 -17.15 -10.80 -14.75
N CYS A 17 -16.65 -11.67 -13.88
CA CYS A 17 -16.80 -11.53 -12.43
C CYS A 17 -16.17 -10.22 -11.91
N ARG A 18 -15.00 -9.81 -12.43
CA ARG A 18 -14.38 -8.52 -12.10
C ARG A 18 -15.29 -7.36 -12.50
N ALA A 19 -15.87 -7.39 -13.70
CA ALA A 19 -16.79 -6.34 -14.15
C ALA A 19 -18.03 -6.24 -13.26
N GLU A 20 -18.55 -7.37 -12.76
CA GLU A 20 -19.67 -7.39 -11.81
C GLU A 20 -19.29 -6.77 -10.47
N VAL A 21 -18.14 -7.16 -9.89
CA VAL A 21 -17.60 -6.55 -8.66
C VAL A 21 -17.37 -5.06 -8.84
N ASN A 22 -16.88 -4.65 -10.02
CA ASN A 22 -16.60 -3.25 -10.35
C ASN A 22 -17.85 -2.36 -10.29
N GLN A 23 -19.04 -2.94 -10.53
CA GLN A 23 -20.32 -2.22 -10.50
C GLN A 23 -20.99 -2.21 -9.11
N LEU A 24 -20.44 -2.93 -8.13
CA LEU A 24 -21.05 -2.99 -6.80
C LEU A 24 -20.86 -1.67 -6.04
N PRO A 25 -21.92 -1.13 -5.42
CA PRO A 25 -21.78 0.07 -4.58
C PRO A 25 -20.96 -0.18 -3.31
N SER A 26 -20.91 -1.43 -2.84
CA SER A 26 -20.14 -1.87 -1.66
C SER A 26 -18.75 -2.40 -2.02
N ARG A 27 -18.23 -2.10 -3.21
CA ARG A 27 -16.95 -2.61 -3.73
C ARG A 27 -15.79 -2.34 -2.77
N VAL A 28 -15.69 -1.11 -2.25
CA VAL A 28 -14.64 -0.72 -1.30
C VAL A 28 -14.71 -1.53 -0.01
N ASP A 29 -15.91 -1.74 0.55
CA ASP A 29 -16.10 -2.53 1.78
C ASP A 29 -15.73 -4.01 1.58
N LEU A 30 -16.01 -4.55 0.38
CA LEU A 30 -15.65 -5.90 0.01
C LEU A 30 -14.13 -6.04 -0.09
N LEU A 31 -13.47 -5.10 -0.77
CA LEU A 31 -12.01 -5.08 -0.94
C LEU A 31 -11.30 -4.92 0.41
N ALA A 32 -11.80 -4.05 1.29
CA ALA A 32 -11.28 -3.89 2.65
C ALA A 32 -11.31 -5.22 3.42
N LYS A 33 -12.46 -5.92 3.39
CA LYS A 33 -12.60 -7.24 4.03
C LYS A 33 -11.65 -8.29 3.45
N ALA A 34 -11.47 -8.29 2.13
CA ALA A 34 -10.58 -9.22 1.44
C ALA A 34 -9.10 -8.98 1.81
N LEU A 35 -8.67 -7.71 1.83
CA LEU A 35 -7.32 -7.31 2.25
C LEU A 35 -7.03 -7.70 3.70
N SER A 36 -7.99 -7.46 4.61
CA SER A 36 -7.86 -7.82 6.03
C SER A 36 -8.13 -9.30 6.33
N SER A 37 -8.52 -10.10 5.34
CA SER A 37 -8.82 -11.51 5.55
C SER A 37 -7.56 -12.32 5.89
N GLY A 38 -7.75 -13.47 6.57
CA GLY A 38 -6.68 -14.47 6.72
C GLY A 38 -6.45 -15.32 5.46
N SER A 39 -7.22 -15.11 4.40
CA SER A 39 -7.13 -15.86 3.15
C SER A 39 -6.12 -15.18 2.22
N ALA A 40 -5.01 -15.86 1.95
CA ALA A 40 -4.02 -15.38 0.98
C ALA A 40 -4.65 -15.21 -0.42
N TRP A 41 -5.62 -16.05 -0.77
CA TRP A 41 -6.34 -15.94 -2.05
C TRP A 41 -7.20 -14.69 -2.13
N ASP A 42 -7.95 -14.36 -1.07
CA ASP A 42 -8.79 -13.16 -1.06
C ASP A 42 -7.93 -11.91 -1.12
N ARG A 43 -6.84 -11.88 -0.34
CA ARG A 43 -5.91 -10.74 -0.34
C ARG A 43 -5.23 -10.57 -1.70
N SER A 44 -4.75 -11.65 -2.31
CA SER A 44 -4.14 -11.60 -3.64
C SER A 44 -5.14 -11.12 -4.69
N ALA A 45 -6.36 -11.66 -4.69
CA ALA A 45 -7.41 -11.24 -5.63
C ALA A 45 -7.81 -9.77 -5.44
N ALA A 46 -7.82 -9.27 -4.20
CA ALA A 46 -8.10 -7.86 -3.93
C ALA A 46 -6.99 -6.93 -4.42
N LEU A 47 -5.72 -7.31 -4.26
CA LEU A 47 -4.57 -6.55 -4.77
C LEU A 47 -4.55 -6.54 -6.30
N ASP A 48 -4.78 -7.69 -6.96
CA ASP A 48 -4.91 -7.76 -8.42
C ASP A 48 -6.06 -6.89 -8.93
N PHE A 49 -7.18 -6.87 -8.21
CA PHE A 49 -8.32 -6.03 -8.55
C PHE A 49 -7.97 -4.54 -8.44
N LEU A 50 -7.34 -4.12 -7.35
CA LEU A 50 -6.93 -2.73 -7.11
C LEU A 50 -5.84 -2.26 -8.08
N HIS A 51 -4.99 -3.17 -8.55
CA HIS A 51 -4.02 -2.86 -9.61
C HIS A 51 -4.72 -2.51 -10.94
N LEU A 52 -5.86 -3.15 -11.24
CA LEU A 52 -6.65 -2.88 -12.44
C LEU A 52 -7.60 -1.67 -12.29
N PHE A 53 -8.06 -1.40 -11.06
CA PHE A 53 -9.01 -0.34 -10.72
C PHE A 53 -8.43 0.55 -9.61
N PRO A 54 -7.44 1.41 -9.94
CA PRO A 54 -6.69 2.17 -8.95
C PRO A 54 -7.51 3.25 -8.23
N GLU A 55 -8.70 3.61 -8.72
CA GLU A 55 -9.51 4.70 -8.17
C GLU A 55 -10.01 4.45 -6.73
N ASP A 56 -9.97 3.20 -6.25
CA ASP A 56 -10.32 2.85 -4.89
C ASP A 56 -9.13 2.79 -3.92
N VAL A 57 -7.91 2.78 -4.43
CA VAL A 57 -6.70 2.73 -3.61
C VAL A 57 -6.65 3.88 -2.59
N PRO A 58 -6.99 5.15 -2.92
CA PRO A 58 -6.98 6.24 -1.93
C PRO A 58 -7.89 6.00 -0.72
N LYS A 59 -9.00 5.25 -0.90
CA LYS A 59 -9.95 4.92 0.17
C LYS A 59 -9.47 3.78 1.06
N LEU A 60 -8.53 2.98 0.56
CA LEU A 60 -7.99 1.78 1.21
C LEU A 60 -6.52 1.96 1.61
N LEU A 61 -5.99 3.18 1.50
CA LEU A 61 -4.55 3.45 1.63
C LEU A 61 -3.97 3.00 2.97
N GLY A 62 -4.68 3.24 4.08
CA GLY A 62 -4.22 2.78 5.40
C GLY A 62 -4.09 1.26 5.47
N LEU A 63 -5.10 0.53 4.97
CA LEU A 63 -5.05 -0.94 4.91
C LEU A 63 -3.93 -1.42 3.98
N LEU A 64 -3.68 -0.74 2.87
CA LEU A 64 -2.61 -1.12 1.94
C LEU A 64 -1.23 -0.86 2.54
N ILE A 65 -1.06 0.20 3.33
CA ILE A 65 0.16 0.43 4.11
C ILE A 65 0.33 -0.71 5.12
N ASP A 66 -0.69 -1.04 5.91
CA ASP A 66 -0.62 -2.14 6.88
C ASP A 66 -0.27 -3.49 6.21
N VAL A 67 -0.86 -3.76 5.04
CA VAL A 67 -0.54 -4.95 4.24
C VAL A 67 0.90 -4.89 3.71
N SER A 68 1.38 -3.73 3.28
CA SER A 68 2.77 -3.57 2.81
C SER A 68 3.81 -3.74 3.91
N MET A 69 3.44 -3.50 5.18
CA MET A 69 4.31 -3.77 6.34
C MET A 69 4.24 -5.22 6.81
N SER A 70 3.33 -6.03 6.24
CA SER A 70 3.14 -7.43 6.60
C SER A 70 4.06 -8.36 5.79
N THR A 71 4.65 -9.34 6.47
CA THR A 71 5.54 -10.33 5.84
C THR A 71 4.85 -11.05 4.67
N GLY A 72 5.52 -11.08 3.52
CA GLY A 72 5.04 -11.75 2.31
C GLY A 72 4.13 -10.92 1.41
N TRP A 73 3.75 -9.71 1.83
CA TRP A 73 2.82 -8.84 1.08
C TRP A 73 3.40 -7.48 0.69
N VAL A 74 4.63 -7.18 1.10
CA VAL A 74 5.34 -5.93 0.79
C VAL A 74 5.28 -5.60 -0.69
N LEU A 75 5.80 -6.48 -1.56
CA LEU A 75 5.89 -6.21 -2.99
C LEU A 75 4.51 -6.03 -3.66
N PRO A 76 3.54 -6.97 -3.52
CA PRO A 76 2.22 -6.79 -4.13
C PRO A 76 1.47 -5.53 -3.66
N ALA A 77 1.59 -5.17 -2.38
CA ALA A 77 0.96 -3.97 -1.85
C ALA A 77 1.65 -2.69 -2.37
N CYS A 78 2.97 -2.65 -2.38
CA CYS A 78 3.73 -1.53 -2.94
C CYS A 78 3.44 -1.34 -4.44
N GLU A 79 3.36 -2.42 -5.21
CA GLU A 79 2.99 -2.36 -6.64
C GLU A 79 1.57 -1.80 -6.83
N THR A 80 0.63 -2.18 -5.98
CA THR A 80 -0.74 -1.67 -5.99
C THR A 80 -0.78 -0.16 -5.68
N ILE A 81 -0.07 0.27 -4.62
CA ILE A 81 0.02 1.69 -4.25
C ILE A 81 0.69 2.49 -5.39
N ARG A 82 1.78 1.98 -5.96
CA ARG A 82 2.51 2.62 -7.06
C ARG A 82 1.66 2.76 -8.32
N ALA A 83 0.88 1.74 -8.66
CA ALA A 83 -0.04 1.78 -9.80
C ALA A 83 -1.09 2.89 -9.65
N ALA A 84 -1.51 3.18 -8.42
CA ALA A 84 -2.48 4.23 -8.12
C ALA A 84 -1.86 5.60 -7.80
N ARG A 85 -0.55 5.83 -8.02
CA ARG A 85 0.12 7.07 -7.58
C ARG A 85 -0.56 8.36 -8.05
N GLN A 86 -1.21 8.34 -9.21
CA GLN A 86 -1.88 9.51 -9.79
C GLN A 86 -3.23 9.79 -9.13
N GLU A 87 -3.83 8.78 -8.52
CA GLU A 87 -5.12 8.87 -7.81
C GLU A 87 -4.92 9.28 -6.34
N ILE A 88 -3.70 9.13 -5.81
CA ILE A 88 -3.37 9.40 -4.42
C ILE A 88 -2.95 10.86 -4.24
N ASP A 89 -3.72 11.60 -3.46
CA ASP A 89 -3.31 12.91 -2.96
C ASP A 89 -2.12 12.77 -2.00
N GLN A 90 -1.04 13.51 -2.25
CA GLN A 90 0.23 13.34 -1.53
C GLN A 90 0.10 13.74 -0.05
N SER A 91 -0.65 14.81 0.23
CA SER A 91 -0.89 15.25 1.61
C SER A 91 -1.79 14.28 2.37
N GLN A 92 -2.79 13.68 1.70
CA GLN A 92 -3.56 12.57 2.25
C GLN A 92 -2.64 11.38 2.58
N PHE A 93 -1.74 10.99 1.67
CA PHE A 93 -0.82 9.88 1.90
C PHE A 93 0.07 10.16 3.11
N ALA A 94 0.70 11.34 3.18
CA ALA A 94 1.53 11.72 4.32
C ALA A 94 0.76 11.63 5.65
N ARG A 95 -0.50 12.09 5.68
CA ARG A 95 -1.34 11.98 6.87
C ARG A 95 -1.62 10.53 7.24
N VAL A 96 -2.03 9.69 6.30
CA VAL A 96 -2.35 8.27 6.54
C VAL A 96 -1.10 7.51 6.99
N ALA A 97 0.06 7.76 6.38
CA ALA A 97 1.32 7.16 6.78
C ALA A 97 1.68 7.49 8.25
N LEU A 98 1.49 8.75 8.66
CA LEU A 98 1.69 9.15 10.06
C LEU A 98 0.67 8.51 11.01
N GLU A 99 -0.59 8.37 10.59
CA GLU A 99 -1.64 7.70 11.37
C GLU A 99 -1.26 6.23 11.65
N CYS A 100 -0.65 5.52 10.68
CA CYS A 100 -0.16 4.14 10.84
C CYS A 100 0.98 4.01 11.88
N LEU A 101 1.70 5.08 12.22
CA LEU A 101 2.77 5.08 13.22
C LEU A 101 2.30 5.39 14.64
N SER A 102 0.99 5.52 14.88
CA SER A 102 0.44 5.91 16.19
C SER A 102 0.75 4.87 17.28
N GLY A 103 1.84 5.10 18.02
CA GLY A 103 2.34 4.18 19.04
C GLY A 103 3.30 3.10 18.51
N GLY A 104 3.80 3.26 17.28
CA GLY A 104 4.75 2.33 16.67
C GLY A 104 6.15 2.38 17.27
N GLU A 105 6.85 1.26 17.17
CA GLU A 105 8.24 1.09 17.61
C GLU A 105 9.23 1.44 16.48
N VAL A 106 10.53 1.40 16.77
CA VAL A 106 11.61 1.69 15.80
C VAL A 106 11.43 0.89 14.49
N ASP A 107 11.07 -0.40 14.61
CA ASP A 107 10.84 -1.29 13.48
C ASP A 107 9.71 -0.80 12.56
N ASP A 108 8.65 -0.19 13.12
CA ASP A 108 7.53 0.32 12.33
C ASP A 108 7.96 1.55 11.52
N TYR A 109 8.77 2.43 12.11
CA TYR A 109 9.36 3.57 11.40
C TYR A 109 10.27 3.12 10.25
N LEU A 110 11.13 2.12 10.49
CA LEU A 110 12.01 1.56 9.46
C LEU A 110 11.20 0.95 8.31
N ARG A 111 10.26 0.06 8.62
CA ARG A 111 9.45 -0.64 7.60
C ARG A 111 8.60 0.33 6.81
N LEU A 112 7.97 1.30 7.47
CA LEU A 112 7.17 2.29 6.76
C LEU A 112 8.05 3.18 5.88
N ALA A 113 9.21 3.61 6.37
CA ALA A 113 10.14 4.41 5.56
C ALA A 113 10.60 3.64 4.30
N ASP A 114 10.94 2.35 4.43
CA ASP A 114 11.28 1.47 3.29
C ASP A 114 10.12 1.34 2.29
N VAL A 115 8.89 1.15 2.78
CA VAL A 115 7.68 1.13 1.94
C VAL A 115 7.52 2.44 1.17
N LEU A 116 7.66 3.59 1.85
CA LEU A 116 7.49 4.91 1.23
C LEU A 116 8.58 5.19 0.20
N VAL A 117 9.81 4.70 0.42
CA VAL A 117 10.89 4.73 -0.57
C VAL A 117 10.53 3.87 -1.79
N GLU A 118 10.05 2.64 -1.56
CA GLU A 118 9.67 1.70 -2.61
C GLU A 118 8.57 2.26 -3.52
N VAL A 119 7.56 2.94 -2.95
CA VAL A 119 6.47 3.56 -3.72
C VAL A 119 6.76 4.99 -4.18
N GLU A 120 7.96 5.51 -3.92
CA GLU A 120 8.39 6.88 -4.25
C GLU A 120 7.51 8.00 -3.66
N ALA A 121 6.92 7.75 -2.48
CA ALA A 121 6.07 8.71 -1.79
C ALA A 121 6.90 9.68 -0.93
N TRP A 122 7.72 10.51 -1.59
CA TRP A 122 8.73 11.35 -0.93
C TRP A 122 8.17 12.37 0.07
N GLU A 123 6.97 12.92 -0.18
CA GLU A 123 6.32 13.84 0.76
C GLU A 123 5.90 13.13 2.05
N ALA A 124 5.32 11.92 1.91
CA ALA A 124 4.99 11.08 3.05
C ALA A 124 6.24 10.63 3.81
N LEU A 125 7.32 10.27 3.09
CA LEU A 125 8.59 9.93 3.71
C LEU A 125 9.16 11.11 4.51
N GLY A 126 9.13 12.32 3.94
CA GLY A 126 9.54 13.55 4.61
C GLY A 126 8.77 13.78 5.91
N ALA A 127 7.45 13.58 5.88
CA ALA A 127 6.61 13.69 7.06
C ALA A 127 6.98 12.65 8.14
N VAL A 128 7.18 11.38 7.75
CA VAL A 128 7.56 10.29 8.66
C VAL A 128 8.92 10.54 9.30
N ILE A 129 9.95 10.93 8.55
CA ILE A 129 11.27 11.20 9.13
C ILE A 129 11.28 12.45 9.99
N GLY A 130 10.45 13.46 9.65
CA GLY A 130 10.28 14.66 10.46
C GLY A 130 9.68 14.29 11.82
N LYS A 131 8.65 13.43 11.81
CA LYS A 131 8.05 12.89 13.02
C LYS A 131 9.06 12.07 13.85
N ALA A 132 9.87 11.25 13.18
CA ALA A 132 10.90 10.44 13.82
C ALA A 132 11.97 11.31 14.51
N ALA A 133 12.35 12.45 13.90
CA ALA A 133 13.31 13.40 14.48
C ALA A 133 12.82 14.02 15.79
N GLU A 134 11.51 14.23 15.92
CA GLU A 134 10.87 14.77 17.13
C GLU A 134 10.67 13.73 18.25
N SER A 135 10.97 12.45 17.99
CA SER A 135 10.75 11.38 18.96
C SER A 135 11.64 11.55 20.19
N GLY A 136 11.10 11.19 21.36
CA GLY A 136 11.86 11.07 22.60
C GLY A 136 12.85 9.89 22.58
N ASP A 137 12.62 8.90 21.72
CA ASP A 137 13.43 7.71 21.57
C ASP A 137 14.66 7.97 20.67
N PRO A 138 15.91 7.78 21.16
CA PRO A 138 17.12 7.92 20.36
C PRO A 138 17.18 7.01 19.12
N GLU A 139 16.62 5.80 19.18
CA GLU A 139 16.66 4.84 18.08
C GLU A 139 15.72 5.28 16.95
N ILE A 140 14.53 5.77 17.29
CA ILE A 140 13.61 6.37 16.31
C ILE A 140 14.25 7.61 15.66
N ARG A 141 14.97 8.43 16.43
CA ARG A 141 15.72 9.57 15.87
C ARG A 141 16.86 9.15 14.94
N GLU A 142 17.45 7.96 15.14
CA GLU A 142 18.45 7.41 14.22
C GLU A 142 17.85 7.07 12.86
N VAL A 143 16.63 6.54 12.82
CA VAL A 143 15.90 6.29 11.57
C VAL A 143 15.80 7.57 10.74
N SER A 144 15.41 8.67 11.37
CA SER A 144 15.35 9.98 10.69
C SER A 144 16.67 10.37 10.04
N ARG A 145 17.79 10.24 10.78
CA ARG A 145 19.13 10.58 10.28
C ARG A 145 19.54 9.69 9.11
N SER A 146 19.39 8.38 9.24
CA SER A 146 19.76 7.40 8.21
C SER A 146 19.04 7.67 6.87
N PHE A 147 17.73 7.92 6.92
CA PHE A 147 16.93 8.19 5.72
C PHE A 147 17.16 9.60 5.16
N ALA A 148 17.37 10.60 6.02
CA ALA A 148 17.75 11.95 5.56
C ALA A 148 19.10 11.95 4.83
N GLU A 149 20.09 11.18 5.30
CA GLU A 149 21.38 11.02 4.64
C GLU A 149 21.25 10.30 3.29
N SER A 150 20.44 9.23 3.24
CA SER A 150 20.28 8.39 2.05
C SER A 150 19.41 9.03 0.96
N HIS A 151 18.42 9.85 1.36
CA HIS A 151 17.37 10.33 0.46
C HIS A 151 17.12 11.85 0.51
N GLY A 152 17.92 12.62 1.25
CA GLY A 152 17.71 14.06 1.46
C GLY A 152 17.51 14.89 0.19
N GLY A 153 18.16 14.53 -0.92
CA GLY A 153 18.00 15.22 -2.21
C GLY A 153 16.65 15.00 -2.90
N LYS A 154 15.81 14.10 -2.42
CA LYS A 154 14.48 13.78 -2.95
C LYS A 154 13.34 14.26 -2.05
N LEU A 155 13.65 14.61 -0.81
CA LEU A 155 12.66 15.08 0.16
C LEU A 155 12.26 16.53 -0.16
N PRO A 156 11.00 16.91 0.11
CA PRO A 156 10.51 18.27 -0.13
C PRO A 156 11.14 19.32 0.81
#